data_AF-A0A2N1MK35-F1
#
_entry.id   AF-A0A2N1MK35-F1
#
_cell.length_a   1.000
_cell.length_b   1.000
_cell.length_c   1.000
_cell.angle_alpha   90.00
_cell.angle_beta   90.00
_cell.angle_gamma   90.00
#
_symmetry.space_group_name_H-M   'P 1'
#
loop_
_entity.id
_entity.type
_entity.pdbx_description
1 polymer ?
#
loop_
_entity_poly.entity_id
_entity_poly.type
_entity_poly.pdbx_seq_one_letter_code
_entity_poly.pdbx_strand_id
1 'polypeptide(L)'
;KSQLFHLEYLLNKNSSKDLNNILTKINQIPNISENELLLLIRCKIHIEQNKYYETKVDLDMLFKHYKAFSYIYLLQKHSDFWSYLFKVCKIDKCDFTKLGIINEFSKYMYYEKEVYFISNLTNLNSELCQFQESDINSLSGLVLCSKNKKLRLDLPIIYNNSALLLIYKINVKKILSKNSFIKFIYNNNKNDQYERMLKRKDVSKFEGLGWIEYQDFNFNTKGFQLSIEISSIEMQIDYVRFTDISRVITHIPNMSLMGYLLPDYYRFLPNVPETFKDKYFSRKEMENLLDLNDILSIL
;
A
#
# COMPACT_ATOMS: atom_id res chain seq x y z
N LYS A 1 2.29 9.28 12.15
CA LYS A 1 3.45 9.57 11.25
C LYS A 1 4.77 9.54 12.02
N SER A 2 4.97 10.39 13.05
CA SER A 2 6.12 10.33 13.96
C SER A 2 6.44 8.92 14.46
N GLN A 3 5.48 8.25 15.08
CA GLN A 3 5.71 6.96 15.77
C GLN A 3 6.25 5.84 14.86
N LEU A 4 5.80 5.77 13.60
CA LEU A 4 6.32 4.81 12.61
C LEU A 4 7.77 5.12 12.22
N PHE A 5 8.10 6.41 12.04
CA PHE A 5 9.48 6.85 11.83
C PHE A 5 10.35 6.60 13.06
N HIS A 6 9.79 6.68 14.28
CA HIS A 6 10.50 6.31 15.52
C HIS A 6 10.84 4.85 15.53
N LEU A 7 9.86 3.99 15.25
CA LEU A 7 10.02 2.55 15.23
C LEU A 7 11.02 2.14 14.15
N GLU A 8 10.93 2.77 12.97
CA GLU A 8 11.89 2.53 11.90
C GLU A 8 13.30 2.95 12.32
N TYR A 9 13.45 4.13 12.93
CA TYR A 9 14.72 4.65 13.48
C TYR A 9 15.30 3.73 14.56
N LEU A 10 14.48 3.30 15.53
CA LEU A 10 14.88 2.40 16.60
C LEU A 10 15.36 1.06 16.05
N LEU A 11 14.60 0.46 15.12
CA LEU A 11 14.98 -0.80 14.49
C LEU A 11 16.25 -0.68 13.64
N ASN A 12 16.50 0.46 12.99
CA ASN A 12 17.70 0.69 12.18
C ASN A 12 18.95 1.01 13.03
N LYS A 13 18.79 1.45 14.29
CA LYS A 13 19.91 1.85 15.18
C LYS A 13 20.47 0.69 16.01
N ASN A 14 19.72 -0.38 16.15
CA ASN A 14 20.00 -1.44 17.11
C ASN A 14 20.92 -2.54 16.54
N SER A 15 21.75 -3.12 17.41
CA SER A 15 22.62 -4.24 17.04
C SER A 15 21.83 -5.54 16.84
N SER A 16 22.43 -6.54 16.17
CA SER A 16 21.80 -7.85 15.99
C SER A 16 21.43 -8.54 17.32
N LYS A 17 22.20 -8.29 18.38
CA LYS A 17 21.93 -8.80 19.74
C LYS A 17 20.68 -8.15 20.33
N ASP A 18 20.52 -6.84 20.15
CA ASP A 18 19.34 -6.11 20.62
C ASP A 18 18.09 -6.60 19.88
N LEU A 19 18.17 -6.75 18.55
CA LEU A 19 17.09 -7.29 17.71
C LEU A 19 16.64 -8.69 18.15
N ASN A 20 17.57 -9.56 18.58
CA ASN A 20 17.23 -10.87 19.13
C ASN A 20 16.46 -10.79 20.45
N ASN A 21 16.89 -9.92 21.38
CA ASN A 21 16.18 -9.74 22.65
C ASN A 21 14.75 -9.24 22.42
N ILE A 22 14.58 -8.33 21.47
CA ILE A 22 13.28 -7.79 21.07
C ILE A 22 12.40 -8.91 20.50
N LEU A 23 12.96 -9.70 19.58
CA LEU A 23 12.27 -10.83 18.97
C LEU A 23 11.80 -11.86 20.01
N THR A 24 12.64 -12.17 21.01
CA THR A 24 12.28 -13.09 22.09
C THR A 24 11.08 -12.58 22.87
N LYS A 25 11.04 -11.29 23.22
CA LYS A 25 9.89 -10.69 23.92
C LYS A 25 8.63 -10.74 23.05
N ILE A 26 8.74 -10.35 21.77
CA ILE A 26 7.61 -10.38 20.83
C ILE A 26 7.04 -11.80 20.67
N ASN A 27 7.89 -12.82 20.62
CA ASN A 27 7.45 -14.21 20.46
C ASN A 27 6.77 -14.79 21.72
N GLN A 28 6.91 -14.16 22.88
CA GLN A 28 6.19 -14.55 24.10
C GLN A 28 4.76 -13.99 24.14
N ILE A 29 4.44 -13.01 23.29
CA ILE A 29 3.12 -12.40 23.23
C ILE A 29 2.14 -13.38 22.56
N PRO A 30 1.06 -13.81 23.25
CA PRO A 30 0.05 -14.68 22.66
C PRO A 30 -0.72 -13.94 21.57
N ASN A 31 -1.27 -14.67 20.60
CA ASN A 31 -2.12 -14.12 19.52
C ASN A 31 -1.47 -12.99 18.72
N ILE A 32 -0.15 -13.02 18.52
CA ILE A 32 0.56 -12.03 17.69
C ILE A 32 -0.03 -11.87 16.28
N SER A 33 -0.67 -12.93 15.78
CA SER A 33 -1.40 -12.90 14.52
C SER A 33 -2.52 -11.87 14.48
N GLU A 34 -2.96 -11.30 15.59
CA GLU A 34 -3.97 -10.24 15.66
C GLU A 34 -3.37 -8.83 15.67
N ASN A 35 -2.04 -8.70 15.82
CA ASN A 35 -1.36 -7.43 15.93
C ASN A 35 -0.48 -7.14 14.70
N GLU A 36 -1.02 -6.37 13.77
CA GLU A 36 -0.36 -5.97 12.51
C GLU A 36 1.01 -5.32 12.73
N LEU A 37 1.14 -4.47 13.76
CA LEU A 37 2.39 -3.77 14.03
C LEU A 37 3.46 -4.74 14.53
N LEU A 38 3.12 -5.62 15.47
CA LEU A 38 4.08 -6.60 15.98
C LEU A 38 4.53 -7.55 14.87
N LEU A 39 3.62 -7.97 13.99
CA LEU A 39 3.97 -8.75 12.80
C LEU A 39 4.92 -7.98 11.88
N LEU A 40 4.68 -6.69 11.63
CA LEU A 40 5.56 -5.86 10.81
C LEU A 40 6.95 -5.70 11.43
N ILE A 41 7.03 -5.47 12.75
CA ILE A 41 8.30 -5.41 13.48
C ILE A 41 9.02 -6.75 13.36
N ARG A 42 8.30 -7.86 13.55
CA ARG A 42 8.87 -9.21 13.47
C ARG A 42 9.38 -9.52 12.06
N CYS A 43 8.63 -9.18 11.01
CA CYS A 43 9.08 -9.23 9.62
C CYS A 43 10.40 -8.49 9.45
N LYS A 44 10.47 -7.23 9.91
CA LYS A 44 11.68 -6.41 9.75
C LYS A 44 12.86 -7.03 10.49
N ILE A 45 12.69 -7.48 11.74
CA ILE A 45 13.76 -8.15 12.50
C ILE A 45 14.22 -9.42 11.78
N HIS A 46 13.29 -10.25 11.30
CA HIS A 46 13.64 -11.48 10.58
C HIS A 46 14.40 -11.18 9.27
N ILE A 47 14.03 -10.13 8.53
CA ILE A 47 14.76 -9.70 7.34
C ILE A 47 16.19 -9.27 7.69
N GLU A 48 16.37 -8.43 8.70
CA GLU A 48 17.70 -7.98 9.16
C GLU A 48 18.57 -9.17 9.65
N GLN A 49 17.93 -10.27 10.05
CA GLN A 49 18.59 -11.53 10.45
C GLN A 49 18.72 -12.53 9.30
N ASN A 50 18.33 -12.18 8.07
CA ASN A 50 18.29 -13.07 6.90
C ASN A 50 17.40 -14.33 7.09
N LYS A 51 16.43 -14.29 8.01
CA LYS A 51 15.44 -15.33 8.30
C LYS A 51 14.24 -15.21 7.36
N TYR A 52 14.48 -15.43 6.06
CA TYR A 52 13.48 -15.11 5.03
C TYR A 52 12.27 -16.04 5.01
N TYR A 53 12.41 -17.29 5.44
CA TYR A 53 11.28 -18.21 5.55
C TYR A 53 10.30 -17.72 6.63
N GLU A 54 10.82 -17.39 7.81
CA GLU A 54 10.06 -16.86 8.93
C GLU A 54 9.44 -15.50 8.57
N THR A 55 10.20 -14.65 7.87
CA THR A 55 9.67 -13.39 7.32
C THR A 55 8.49 -13.64 6.40
N LYS A 56 8.56 -14.62 5.50
CA LYS A 56 7.45 -14.93 4.59
C LYS A 56 6.21 -15.37 5.38
N VAL A 57 6.38 -16.21 6.39
CA VAL A 57 5.28 -16.68 7.25
C VAL A 57 4.60 -15.50 7.95
N ASP A 58 5.38 -14.56 8.47
CA ASP A 58 4.87 -13.34 9.11
C ASP A 58 4.19 -12.40 8.12
N LEU A 59 4.78 -12.25 6.93
CA LEU A 59 4.23 -11.45 5.86
C LEU A 59 2.89 -12.02 5.38
N ASP A 60 2.78 -13.34 5.24
CA ASP A 60 1.53 -14.01 4.88
C ASP A 60 0.46 -13.83 5.96
N MET A 61 0.84 -13.84 7.25
CA MET A 61 -0.08 -13.49 8.35
C MET A 61 -0.49 -12.02 8.28
N LEU A 62 0.46 -11.12 8.02
CA LEU A 62 0.19 -9.69 7.89
C LEU A 62 -0.82 -9.44 6.78
N PHE A 63 -0.67 -10.08 5.61
CA PHE A 63 -1.59 -9.98 4.48
C PHE A 63 -2.99 -10.55 4.74
N LYS A 64 -3.22 -11.34 5.80
CA LYS A 64 -4.58 -11.69 6.23
C LYS A 64 -5.31 -10.45 6.75
N HIS A 65 -4.58 -9.47 7.25
CA HIS A 65 -5.11 -8.18 7.66
C HIS A 65 -5.12 -7.20 6.50
N TYR A 66 -6.29 -6.66 6.23
CA TYR A 66 -6.51 -5.79 5.10
C TYR A 66 -5.68 -4.48 5.15
N LYS A 67 -5.37 -3.95 6.34
CA LYS A 67 -4.60 -2.71 6.50
C LYS A 67 -3.10 -2.88 6.20
N ALA A 68 -2.63 -4.12 6.02
CA ALA A 68 -1.24 -4.47 5.77
C ALA A 68 -0.59 -3.71 4.61
N PHE A 69 -1.35 -3.46 3.54
CA PHE A 69 -0.87 -2.71 2.37
C PHE A 69 -0.38 -1.29 2.72
N SER A 70 -0.83 -0.73 3.84
CA SER A 70 -0.39 0.59 4.31
C SER A 70 1.05 0.59 4.84
N TYR A 71 1.61 -0.57 5.21
CA TYR A 71 2.91 -0.67 5.86
C TYR A 71 3.97 -1.38 5.03
N ILE A 72 3.57 -2.15 4.02
CA ILE A 72 4.47 -2.99 3.23
C ILE A 72 5.54 -2.19 2.48
N TYR A 73 5.27 -0.92 2.18
CA TYR A 73 6.28 -0.03 1.58
C TYR A 73 7.55 0.07 2.42
N LEU A 74 7.46 -0.07 3.75
CA LEU A 74 8.62 -0.06 4.65
C LEU A 74 9.57 -1.25 4.40
N LEU A 75 9.04 -2.35 3.87
CA LEU A 75 9.80 -3.54 3.55
C LEU A 75 10.38 -3.50 2.12
N GLN A 76 9.96 -2.55 1.28
CA GLN A 76 10.38 -2.43 -0.12
C GLN A 76 11.90 -2.34 -0.29
N LYS A 77 12.59 -1.70 0.66
CA LYS A 77 14.05 -1.48 0.62
C LYS A 77 14.88 -2.76 0.72
N HIS A 78 14.30 -3.88 1.17
CA HIS A 78 15.01 -5.13 1.39
C HIS A 78 15.01 -6.01 0.13
N SER A 79 15.79 -5.63 -0.88
CA SER A 79 15.86 -6.32 -2.18
C SER A 79 16.10 -7.82 -2.06
N ASP A 80 17.00 -8.24 -1.16
CA ASP A 80 17.39 -9.64 -1.01
C ASP A 80 16.22 -10.52 -0.55
N PHE A 81 15.36 -9.99 0.33
CA PHE A 81 14.14 -10.66 0.76
C PHE A 81 13.14 -10.80 -0.41
N TRP A 82 12.97 -9.76 -1.23
CA TRP A 82 12.11 -9.83 -2.41
C TRP A 82 12.64 -10.82 -3.46
N SER A 83 13.96 -10.92 -3.62
CA SER A 83 14.58 -11.91 -4.50
C SER A 83 14.38 -13.34 -4.00
N TYR A 84 14.45 -13.54 -2.68
CA TYR A 84 14.07 -14.81 -2.06
C TYR A 84 12.61 -15.17 -2.38
N LEU A 85 11.67 -14.25 -2.17
CA LEU A 85 10.25 -14.49 -2.47
C LEU A 85 10.01 -14.75 -3.95
N PHE A 86 10.69 -14.02 -4.84
CA PHE A 86 10.61 -14.20 -6.28
C PHE A 86 10.90 -15.65 -6.71
N LYS A 87 11.91 -16.28 -6.09
CA LYS A 87 12.26 -17.69 -6.33
C LYS A 87 11.29 -18.66 -5.65
N VAL A 88 10.96 -18.44 -4.38
CA VAL A 88 10.13 -19.38 -3.59
C VAL A 88 8.70 -19.45 -4.13
N CYS A 89 8.13 -18.32 -4.55
CA CYS A 89 6.82 -18.25 -5.17
C CYS A 89 6.84 -18.64 -6.68
N LYS A 90 7.99 -19.05 -7.22
CA LYS A 90 8.16 -19.46 -8.64
C LYS A 90 7.72 -18.38 -9.65
N ILE A 91 7.90 -17.11 -9.27
CA ILE A 91 7.50 -15.93 -10.05
C ILE A 91 8.45 -15.76 -11.25
N ASP A 92 9.66 -16.29 -11.16
CA ASP A 92 10.66 -16.37 -12.22
C ASP A 92 10.19 -17.03 -13.51
N LYS A 93 9.13 -17.84 -13.44
CA LYS A 93 8.53 -18.51 -14.60
C LYS A 93 7.54 -17.65 -15.38
N CYS A 94 7.22 -16.46 -14.90
CA CYS A 94 6.21 -15.59 -15.49
C CYS A 94 6.86 -14.43 -16.26
N ASP A 95 6.30 -14.12 -17.43
CA ASP A 95 6.69 -12.95 -18.22
C ASP A 95 5.86 -11.73 -17.81
N PHE A 96 6.54 -10.71 -17.27
CA PHE A 96 5.94 -9.45 -16.85
C PHE A 96 6.23 -8.29 -17.82
N THR A 97 6.90 -8.55 -18.94
CA THR A 97 7.35 -7.50 -19.88
C THR A 97 6.17 -6.71 -20.41
N LYS A 98 5.09 -7.40 -20.81
CA LYS A 98 3.84 -6.77 -21.29
C LYS A 98 3.10 -5.97 -20.22
N LEU A 99 3.43 -6.19 -18.95
CA LEU A 99 2.86 -5.48 -17.81
C LEU A 99 3.70 -4.27 -17.38
N GLY A 100 4.92 -4.13 -17.91
CA GLY A 100 5.87 -3.09 -17.52
C GLY A 100 6.43 -3.28 -16.12
N ILE A 101 6.35 -4.48 -15.54
CA ILE A 101 6.78 -4.74 -14.15
C ILE A 101 8.22 -5.25 -14.15
N ILE A 102 9.14 -4.42 -13.64
CA ILE A 102 10.57 -4.68 -13.72
C ILE A 102 11.18 -5.24 -12.43
N ASN A 103 10.78 -4.71 -11.27
CA ASN A 103 11.40 -5.04 -9.98
C ASN A 103 10.66 -6.20 -9.28
N GLU A 104 11.41 -6.98 -8.50
CA GLU A 104 10.91 -8.20 -7.84
C GLU A 104 9.78 -7.93 -6.84
N PHE A 105 9.84 -6.82 -6.09
CA PHE A 105 8.76 -6.40 -5.21
C PHE A 105 7.44 -6.23 -5.98
N SER A 106 7.46 -5.50 -7.09
CA SER A 106 6.27 -5.26 -7.90
C SER A 106 5.78 -6.53 -8.59
N LYS A 107 6.69 -7.44 -8.97
CA LYS A 107 6.32 -8.77 -9.49
C LYS A 107 5.60 -9.60 -8.42
N TYR A 108 6.11 -9.60 -7.18
CA TYR A 108 5.45 -10.27 -6.05
C TYR A 108 4.07 -9.66 -5.76
N MET A 109 3.99 -8.33 -5.66
CA MET A 109 2.73 -7.63 -5.38
C MET A 109 1.66 -7.90 -6.44
N TYR A 110 2.04 -7.98 -7.71
CA TYR A 110 1.12 -8.34 -8.77
C TYR A 110 0.73 -9.82 -8.73
N TYR A 111 1.70 -10.72 -8.65
CA TYR A 111 1.48 -12.17 -8.78
C TYR A 111 0.76 -12.76 -7.57
N GLU A 112 1.21 -12.45 -6.36
CA GLU A 112 0.69 -13.06 -5.12
C GLU A 112 -0.45 -12.26 -4.49
N LYS A 113 -0.50 -10.94 -4.74
CA LYS A 113 -1.41 -10.03 -4.04
C LYS A 113 -2.37 -9.29 -4.96
N GLU A 114 -2.32 -9.55 -6.27
CA GLU A 114 -3.21 -8.95 -7.27
C GLU A 114 -3.19 -7.41 -7.23
N VAL A 115 -2.02 -6.81 -6.97
CA VAL A 115 -1.81 -5.35 -6.95
C VAL A 115 -0.96 -4.92 -8.13
N TYR A 116 -1.52 -4.05 -8.98
CA TYR A 116 -0.80 -3.43 -10.09
C TYR A 116 -0.46 -1.96 -9.75
N PHE A 117 0.83 -1.65 -9.66
CA PHE A 117 1.29 -0.26 -9.49
C PHE A 117 1.13 0.52 -10.79
N ILE A 118 0.47 1.67 -10.70
CA ILE A 118 0.22 2.54 -11.85
C ILE A 118 1.52 3.16 -12.38
N SER A 119 2.52 3.32 -11.52
CA SER A 119 3.87 3.72 -11.93
C SER A 119 4.51 2.76 -12.92
N ASN A 120 4.11 1.49 -13.00
CA ASN A 120 4.67 0.55 -13.99
C ASN A 120 4.31 0.94 -15.43
N LEU A 121 3.26 1.74 -15.63
CA LEU A 121 2.88 2.22 -16.97
C LEU A 121 3.98 3.08 -17.61
N THR A 122 4.83 3.74 -16.82
CA THR A 122 5.94 4.54 -17.36
C THR A 122 6.99 3.69 -18.07
N ASN A 123 7.08 2.39 -17.73
CA ASN A 123 7.95 1.45 -18.41
C ASN A 123 7.38 1.00 -19.76
N LEU A 124 6.06 1.15 -19.96
CA LEU A 124 5.37 0.84 -21.22
C LEU A 124 5.23 2.08 -22.11
N ASN A 125 5.06 3.25 -21.51
CA ASN A 125 4.97 4.53 -22.20
C ASN A 125 5.77 5.60 -21.44
N SER A 126 6.93 5.96 -21.97
CA SER A 126 7.83 6.94 -21.37
C SER A 126 7.26 8.36 -21.33
N GLU A 127 6.25 8.70 -22.14
CA GLU A 127 5.55 9.98 -22.05
C GLU A 127 4.83 10.16 -20.71
N LEU A 128 4.49 9.06 -20.03
CA LEU A 128 3.85 9.09 -18.72
C LEU A 128 4.82 9.52 -17.60
N CYS A 129 6.14 9.50 -17.82
CA CYS A 129 7.13 10.00 -16.87
C CYS A 129 6.87 11.47 -16.50
N GLN A 130 6.30 12.27 -17.40
CA GLN A 130 5.96 13.67 -17.13
C GLN A 130 4.88 13.81 -16.03
N PHE A 131 4.09 12.76 -15.79
CA PHE A 131 3.03 12.71 -14.77
C PHE A 131 3.49 12.04 -13.48
N GLN A 132 4.68 11.45 -13.48
CA GLN A 132 5.21 10.73 -12.32
C GLN A 132 5.66 11.68 -11.21
N GLU A 133 5.38 11.28 -9.97
CA GLU A 133 5.78 11.97 -8.74
C GLU A 133 6.22 10.94 -7.70
N SER A 134 7.14 11.32 -6.83
CA SER A 134 7.41 10.55 -5.62
C SER A 134 6.37 10.85 -4.56
N ASP A 135 5.89 9.82 -3.88
CA ASP A 135 5.00 9.96 -2.73
C ASP A 135 5.39 8.95 -1.67
N ILE A 136 5.71 9.43 -0.47
CA ILE A 136 6.12 8.58 0.64
C ILE A 136 4.98 7.69 1.17
N ASN A 137 3.73 8.05 0.89
CA ASN A 137 2.57 7.26 1.24
C ASN A 137 2.14 6.32 0.09
N SER A 138 2.86 6.33 -1.04
CA SER A 138 2.70 5.32 -2.09
C SER A 138 3.30 3.99 -1.65
N LEU A 139 2.68 2.90 -2.08
CA LEU A 139 3.19 1.57 -1.79
C LEU A 139 4.44 1.23 -2.61
N SER A 140 4.63 1.84 -3.78
CA SER A 140 5.84 1.70 -4.61
C SER A 140 6.84 2.85 -4.42
N GLY A 141 6.42 3.91 -3.70
CA GLY A 141 7.12 5.19 -3.60
C GLY A 141 6.88 6.14 -4.78
N LEU A 142 6.14 5.70 -5.81
CA LEU A 142 5.91 6.41 -7.06
C LEU A 142 4.44 6.37 -7.46
N VAL A 143 3.90 7.52 -7.87
CA VAL A 143 2.51 7.68 -8.30
C VAL A 143 2.43 8.42 -9.63
N LEU A 144 1.30 8.33 -10.32
CA LEU A 144 0.99 9.22 -11.45
C LEU A 144 -0.01 10.30 -11.01
N CYS A 145 0.34 11.55 -11.28
CA CYS A 145 -0.51 12.72 -11.06
C CYS A 145 -0.95 13.32 -12.39
N SER A 146 -2.23 13.64 -12.54
CA SER A 146 -2.77 14.29 -13.75
C SER A 146 -2.19 15.69 -14.01
N LYS A 147 -1.60 16.35 -13.00
CA LYS A 147 -1.00 17.70 -13.10
C LYS A 147 -1.90 18.72 -13.81
N ASN A 148 -3.20 18.66 -13.53
CA ASN A 148 -4.24 19.52 -14.12
C ASN A 148 -4.45 19.35 -15.64
N LYS A 149 -3.83 18.35 -16.26
CA LYS A 149 -4.02 17.98 -17.67
C LYS A 149 -5.05 16.86 -17.80
N LYS A 150 -5.59 16.69 -19.01
CA LYS A 150 -6.32 15.48 -19.37
C LYS A 150 -5.33 14.32 -19.39
N LEU A 151 -5.60 13.29 -18.60
CA LEU A 151 -4.75 12.10 -18.49
C LEU A 151 -5.60 10.87 -18.81
N ARG A 152 -5.09 10.01 -19.68
CA ARG A 152 -5.64 8.68 -19.95
C ARG A 152 -4.58 7.64 -19.61
N LEU A 153 -4.95 6.67 -18.79
CA LEU A 153 -4.12 5.55 -18.40
C LEU A 153 -4.78 4.28 -18.92
N ASP A 154 -4.17 3.65 -19.91
CA ASP A 154 -4.60 2.34 -20.39
C ASP A 154 -3.75 1.28 -19.70
N LEU A 155 -4.36 0.46 -18.84
CA LEU A 155 -3.66 -0.62 -18.15
C LEU A 155 -3.48 -1.81 -19.10
N PRO A 156 -2.48 -2.67 -18.84
CA PRO A 156 -2.34 -3.94 -19.55
C PRO A 156 -3.58 -4.84 -19.41
N ILE A 157 -3.75 -5.77 -20.36
CA ILE A 157 -4.84 -6.76 -20.29
C ILE A 157 -4.62 -7.68 -19.09
N ILE A 158 -5.65 -7.82 -18.26
CA ILE A 158 -5.62 -8.60 -17.04
C ILE A 158 -6.35 -9.90 -17.28
N TYR A 159 -5.61 -11.01 -17.23
CA TYR A 159 -6.16 -12.35 -17.34
C TYR A 159 -6.40 -12.93 -15.95
N ASN A 160 -7.57 -12.64 -15.37
CA ASN A 160 -8.00 -13.29 -14.14
C ASN A 160 -9.23 -14.18 -14.44
N ASN A 161 -9.34 -15.30 -13.73
CA ASN A 161 -10.37 -16.31 -13.89
C ASN A 161 -11.56 -16.15 -12.95
N SER A 162 -11.47 -15.23 -11.97
CA SER A 162 -12.47 -15.05 -10.91
C SER A 162 -13.29 -13.78 -11.08
N ALA A 163 -14.44 -13.70 -10.40
CA ALA A 163 -15.18 -12.46 -10.29
C ALA A 163 -14.38 -11.47 -9.42
N LEU A 164 -14.08 -10.30 -9.95
CA LEU A 164 -13.18 -9.33 -9.35
C LEU A 164 -13.90 -8.07 -8.92
N LEU A 165 -13.61 -7.64 -7.70
CA LEU A 165 -13.79 -6.28 -7.26
C LEU A 165 -12.55 -5.46 -7.59
N LEU A 166 -12.78 -4.26 -8.13
CA LEU A 166 -11.73 -3.30 -8.46
C LEU A 166 -11.63 -2.19 -7.43
N ILE A 167 -10.43 -2.03 -6.89
CA ILE A 167 -10.11 -1.01 -5.90
C ILE A 167 -8.96 -0.15 -6.42
N TYR A 168 -9.19 1.16 -6.43
CA TYR A 168 -8.25 2.16 -6.89
C TYR A 168 -7.76 2.98 -5.71
N LYS A 169 -6.45 2.98 -5.45
CA LYS A 169 -5.89 3.91 -4.46
C LYS A 169 -5.65 5.25 -5.13
N ILE A 170 -6.46 6.23 -4.74
CA ILE A 170 -6.53 7.56 -5.37
C ILE A 170 -6.43 8.67 -4.34
N ASN A 171 -5.95 9.84 -4.75
CA ASN A 171 -5.95 11.06 -3.96
C ASN A 171 -6.40 12.22 -4.83
N VAL A 172 -7.57 12.78 -4.54
CA VAL A 172 -8.13 13.95 -5.24
C VAL A 172 -7.67 15.20 -4.49
N LYS A 173 -6.64 15.88 -5.01
CA LYS A 173 -6.09 17.08 -4.40
C LYS A 173 -6.98 18.29 -4.64
N LYS A 174 -7.44 18.45 -5.89
CA LYS A 174 -8.17 19.65 -6.30
C LYS A 174 -9.07 19.42 -7.51
N ILE A 175 -10.26 20.00 -7.50
CA ILE A 175 -11.18 20.03 -8.62
C ILE A 175 -11.10 21.40 -9.30
N LEU A 176 -10.89 21.42 -10.62
CA LEU A 176 -10.55 22.65 -11.33
C LEU A 176 -11.72 23.25 -12.13
N SER A 177 -12.72 22.45 -12.50
CA SER A 177 -13.78 22.87 -13.42
C SER A 177 -15.14 22.29 -13.06
N LYS A 178 -16.21 22.81 -13.68
CA LYS A 178 -17.56 22.22 -13.61
C LYS A 178 -17.65 20.90 -14.39
N ASN A 179 -16.84 20.76 -15.43
CA ASN A 179 -16.83 19.59 -16.31
C ASN A 179 -15.82 18.51 -15.88
N SER A 180 -15.39 18.54 -14.62
CA SER A 180 -14.45 17.57 -14.06
C SER A 180 -15.06 16.18 -13.95
N PHE A 181 -14.31 15.17 -14.36
CA PHE A 181 -14.73 13.77 -14.26
C PHE A 181 -13.55 12.81 -14.10
N ILE A 182 -13.86 11.66 -13.50
CA ILE A 182 -13.05 10.45 -13.55
C ILE A 182 -13.89 9.40 -14.26
N LYS A 183 -13.36 8.80 -15.33
CA LYS A 183 -14.07 7.80 -16.11
C LYS A 183 -13.25 6.51 -16.12
N PHE A 184 -13.89 5.42 -15.69
CA PHE A 184 -13.36 4.07 -15.75
C PHE A 184 -13.99 3.36 -16.95
N ILE A 185 -13.15 2.76 -17.78
CA ILE A 185 -13.53 2.07 -19.01
C ILE A 185 -13.05 0.64 -18.93
N TYR A 186 -13.93 -0.29 -19.25
CA TYR A 186 -13.72 -1.73 -19.16
C TYR A 186 -14.02 -2.35 -20.51
N ASN A 187 -12.97 -2.80 -21.20
CA ASN A 187 -13.10 -3.48 -22.48
C ASN A 187 -12.88 -4.97 -22.28
N ASN A 188 -13.89 -5.79 -22.56
CA ASN A 188 -13.73 -7.24 -22.53
C ASN A 188 -13.28 -7.77 -23.89
N ASN A 189 -12.80 -9.02 -23.90
CA ASN A 189 -12.40 -9.72 -25.13
C ASN A 189 -13.55 -10.00 -26.12
N LYS A 190 -14.81 -9.73 -25.74
CA LYS A 190 -16.00 -9.90 -26.58
C LYS A 190 -16.45 -8.60 -27.25
N ASN A 191 -15.65 -7.54 -27.16
CA ASN A 191 -15.95 -6.19 -27.63
C ASN A 191 -17.09 -5.48 -26.90
N ASP A 192 -17.50 -5.98 -25.73
CA ASP A 192 -18.38 -5.20 -24.85
C ASP A 192 -17.52 -4.20 -24.09
N GLN A 193 -18.00 -2.95 -24.10
CA GLN A 193 -17.42 -1.86 -23.34
C GLN A 193 -18.39 -1.46 -22.23
N TYR A 194 -17.94 -1.55 -20.99
CA TYR A 194 -18.63 -0.96 -19.85
C TYR A 194 -17.90 0.30 -19.42
N GLU A 195 -18.64 1.36 -19.09
CA GLU A 195 -18.05 2.59 -18.59
C GLU A 195 -18.78 3.10 -17.36
N ARG A 196 -18.01 3.56 -16.39
CA ARG A 196 -18.50 4.24 -15.19
C ARG A 196 -17.82 5.58 -15.08
N MET A 197 -18.63 6.63 -14.94
CA MET A 197 -18.13 8.01 -14.89
C MET A 197 -18.58 8.69 -13.60
N LEU A 198 -17.61 9.11 -12.81
CA LEU A 198 -17.79 9.99 -11.66
C LEU A 198 -17.75 11.44 -12.13
N LYS A 199 -18.87 12.15 -11.98
CA LYS A 199 -18.95 13.57 -12.30
C LYS A 199 -18.49 14.41 -11.11
N ARG A 200 -18.34 15.73 -11.32
CA ARG A 200 -17.94 16.69 -10.27
C ARG A 200 -18.63 16.47 -8.92
N LYS A 201 -19.95 16.25 -8.89
CA LYS A 201 -20.71 16.05 -7.63
C LYS A 201 -20.21 14.82 -6.86
N ASP A 202 -19.84 13.76 -7.55
CA ASP A 202 -19.32 12.55 -6.94
C ASP A 202 -17.87 12.73 -6.51
N VAL A 203 -17.03 13.28 -7.40
CA VAL A 203 -15.60 13.52 -7.13
C VAL A 203 -15.38 14.51 -5.99
N SER A 204 -16.26 15.51 -5.83
CA SER A 204 -16.17 16.51 -4.76
C SER A 204 -16.25 15.92 -3.35
N LYS A 205 -16.78 14.69 -3.21
CA LYS A 205 -16.79 13.98 -1.93
C LYS A 205 -15.39 13.51 -1.51
N PHE A 206 -14.43 13.48 -2.44
CA PHE A 206 -13.08 12.97 -2.23
C PHE A 206 -12.02 14.07 -2.14
N GLU A 207 -12.36 15.30 -2.57
CA GLU A 207 -11.43 16.42 -2.59
C GLU A 207 -10.92 16.74 -1.18
N GLY A 208 -9.59 16.75 -1.02
CA GLY A 208 -8.95 17.08 0.27
C GLY A 208 -8.98 15.98 1.33
N LEU A 209 -9.58 14.80 1.06
CA LEU A 209 -9.55 13.67 2.00
C LEU A 209 -8.19 12.99 2.11
N GLY A 210 -7.28 13.25 1.16
CA GLY A 210 -6.02 12.53 1.01
C GLY A 210 -6.22 11.21 0.27
N TRP A 211 -5.36 10.23 0.55
CA TRP A 211 -5.39 8.91 -0.06
C TRP A 211 -6.62 8.09 0.39
N ILE A 212 -7.39 7.58 -0.56
CA ILE A 212 -8.55 6.71 -0.33
C ILE A 212 -8.48 5.49 -1.25
N GLU A 213 -9.20 4.42 -0.92
CA GLU A 213 -9.35 3.25 -1.79
C GLU A 213 -10.73 3.19 -2.41
N TYR A 214 -10.94 3.86 -3.55
CA TYR A 214 -12.23 3.90 -4.22
C TYR A 214 -12.58 2.55 -4.86
N GLN A 215 -13.78 2.04 -4.53
CA GLN A 215 -14.33 0.80 -5.07
C GLN A 215 -15.28 1.10 -6.24
N ASP A 216 -14.98 0.59 -7.44
CA ASP A 216 -15.78 0.90 -8.63
C ASP A 216 -16.75 -0.20 -9.06
N PHE A 217 -16.26 -1.41 -9.33
CA PHE A 217 -17.09 -2.36 -10.09
C PHE A 217 -16.80 -3.82 -9.80
N ASN A 218 -17.85 -4.64 -9.95
CA ASN A 218 -17.81 -6.10 -9.92
C ASN A 218 -17.76 -6.61 -11.36
N PHE A 219 -16.63 -7.17 -11.78
CA PHE A 219 -16.45 -7.65 -13.14
C PHE A 219 -16.28 -9.16 -13.16
N ASN A 220 -17.02 -9.85 -14.05
CA ASN A 220 -16.95 -11.30 -14.21
C ASN A 220 -16.67 -11.65 -15.68
N THR A 221 -15.47 -11.34 -16.17
CA THR A 221 -15.00 -11.86 -17.46
C THR A 221 -13.49 -12.08 -17.46
N LYS A 222 -13.05 -13.07 -18.24
CA LYS A 222 -11.63 -13.38 -18.44
C LYS A 222 -11.02 -12.45 -19.48
N GLY A 223 -9.92 -11.81 -19.12
CA GLY A 223 -9.16 -10.98 -20.05
C GLY A 223 -9.91 -9.69 -20.36
N PHE A 224 -9.63 -8.65 -19.59
CA PHE A 224 -10.18 -7.32 -19.84
C PHE A 224 -9.09 -6.27 -19.74
N GLN A 225 -9.29 -5.19 -20.49
CA GLN A 225 -8.48 -4.00 -20.40
C GLN A 225 -9.23 -2.95 -19.57
N LEU A 226 -8.53 -2.36 -18.63
CA LEU A 226 -9.01 -1.26 -17.81
C LEU A 226 -8.33 0.04 -18.28
N SER A 227 -9.13 1.07 -18.54
CA SER A 227 -8.63 2.41 -18.77
C SER A 227 -9.22 3.41 -17.78
N ILE A 228 -8.43 4.40 -17.38
CA ILE A 228 -8.84 5.49 -16.50
C ILE A 228 -8.62 6.81 -17.23
N GLU A 229 -9.68 7.58 -17.42
CA GLU A 229 -9.60 8.95 -17.95
C GLU A 229 -9.91 9.96 -16.86
N ILE A 230 -9.03 10.95 -16.73
CA ILE A 230 -9.13 12.03 -15.74
C ILE A 230 -9.15 13.33 -16.51
N SER A 231 -10.10 14.20 -16.19
CA SER A 231 -10.21 15.53 -16.80
C SER A 231 -10.50 16.59 -15.77
N SER A 232 -9.74 17.70 -15.83
CA SER A 232 -9.93 18.89 -15.00
C SER A 232 -9.93 18.62 -13.48
N ILE A 233 -9.13 17.64 -13.04
CA ILE A 233 -8.92 17.28 -11.64
C ILE A 233 -7.42 17.12 -11.44
N GLU A 234 -6.89 17.68 -10.35
CA GLU A 234 -5.57 17.32 -9.83
C GLU A 234 -5.71 16.06 -8.97
N MET A 235 -5.33 14.92 -9.53
CA MET A 235 -5.53 13.61 -8.91
C MET A 235 -4.26 12.80 -9.02
N GLN A 236 -3.92 12.08 -7.96
CA GLN A 236 -2.87 11.05 -7.95
C GLN A 236 -3.50 9.66 -7.90
N ILE A 237 -2.83 8.70 -8.55
CA ILE A 237 -3.18 7.27 -8.49
C ILE A 237 -1.90 6.48 -8.20
N ASP A 238 -1.99 5.59 -7.21
CA ASP A 238 -0.88 4.74 -6.75
C ASP A 238 -0.95 3.33 -7.37
N TYR A 239 -2.02 2.60 -7.06
CA TYR A 239 -2.24 1.25 -7.57
C TYR A 239 -3.70 0.97 -7.87
N VAL A 240 -3.90 -0.08 -8.65
CA VAL A 240 -5.18 -0.78 -8.79
C VAL A 240 -4.98 -2.18 -8.24
N ARG A 241 -5.92 -2.65 -7.43
CA ARG A 241 -5.92 -4.04 -6.99
C ARG A 241 -7.23 -4.73 -7.32
N PHE A 242 -7.10 -6.02 -7.55
CA PHE A 242 -8.16 -6.93 -7.94
C PHE A 242 -8.36 -7.86 -6.74
N THR A 243 -9.61 -8.15 -6.38
CA THR A 243 -9.86 -9.02 -5.23
C THR A 243 -11.16 -9.77 -5.39
N ASP A 244 -11.21 -10.98 -4.88
CA ASP A 244 -12.40 -11.83 -4.90
C ASP A 244 -13.52 -11.21 -4.04
N ILE A 245 -14.72 -11.17 -4.62
CA ILE A 245 -15.97 -10.68 -4.00
C ILE A 245 -16.31 -11.45 -2.71
N SER A 246 -15.83 -12.68 -2.56
CA SER A 246 -16.01 -13.48 -1.34
C SER A 246 -15.29 -12.91 -0.11
N ARG A 247 -14.33 -12.00 -0.30
CA ARG A 247 -13.59 -11.34 0.78
C ARG A 247 -14.35 -10.08 1.20
N VAL A 248 -14.87 -10.07 2.44
CA VAL A 248 -15.47 -8.87 3.04
C VAL A 248 -14.42 -7.77 3.10
N ILE A 249 -14.63 -6.72 2.31
CA ILE A 249 -13.67 -5.62 2.19
C ILE A 249 -14.15 -4.42 2.98
N THR A 250 -13.28 -3.95 3.86
CA THR A 250 -13.47 -2.70 4.59
C THR A 250 -12.66 -1.62 3.90
N HIS A 251 -13.25 -0.91 2.94
CA HIS A 251 -12.70 0.28 2.29
C HIS A 251 -11.92 1.16 3.29
N ILE A 252 -10.65 1.53 3.03
CA ILE A 252 -9.96 2.53 3.86
C ILE A 252 -10.41 3.92 3.38
N PRO A 253 -11.29 4.62 4.13
CA PRO A 253 -11.90 5.84 3.65
C PRO A 253 -10.96 7.04 3.71
N ASN A 254 -9.86 6.92 4.45
CA ASN A 254 -8.86 7.95 4.57
C ASN A 254 -7.54 7.38 5.11
N MET A 255 -6.53 7.27 4.24
CA MET A 255 -5.17 6.89 4.64
C MET A 255 -4.35 8.07 5.20
N SER A 256 -4.79 9.32 5.06
CA SER A 256 -4.15 10.46 5.74
C SER A 256 -4.39 10.43 7.26
N LEU A 257 -5.58 9.96 7.68
CA LEU A 257 -5.90 9.64 9.08
C LEU A 257 -5.18 8.38 9.58
N MET A 258 -4.59 7.60 8.69
CA MET A 258 -3.78 6.46 9.11
C MET A 258 -2.46 6.90 9.77
N GLY A 259 -2.15 8.20 9.77
CA GLY A 259 -1.14 8.80 10.65
C GLY A 259 -1.37 8.53 12.14
N TYR A 260 -2.60 8.17 12.53
CA TYR A 260 -3.04 7.76 13.88
C TYR A 260 -3.11 6.23 14.06
N LEU A 261 -2.64 5.42 13.10
CA LEU A 261 -2.65 3.95 13.18
C LEU A 261 -1.58 3.37 14.11
N LEU A 262 -1.79 3.62 15.37
CA LEU A 262 -1.62 2.55 16.33
C LEU A 262 -2.97 2.34 17.00
N PRO A 263 -3.91 1.60 16.37
CA PRO A 263 -5.22 1.36 16.96
C PRO A 263 -5.15 0.57 18.27
N ASP A 264 -3.98 0.03 18.64
CA ASP A 264 -3.81 -0.73 19.89
C ASP A 264 -2.65 -0.23 20.76
N TYR A 265 -1.83 0.74 20.35
CA TYR A 265 -0.72 1.23 21.21
C TYR A 265 -1.22 1.81 22.53
N TYR A 266 -2.37 2.46 22.53
CA TYR A 266 -2.99 2.97 23.76
C TYR A 266 -3.56 1.85 24.66
N ARG A 267 -3.81 0.65 24.12
CA ARG A 267 -4.12 -0.53 24.96
C ARG A 267 -2.88 -1.05 25.67
N PHE A 268 -1.71 -0.85 25.08
CA PHE A 268 -0.44 -1.22 25.70
C PHE A 268 0.08 -0.11 26.62
N LEU A 269 -0.13 1.18 26.34
CA LEU A 269 0.26 2.29 27.24
C LEU A 269 -0.93 2.92 27.99
N PRO A 270 -1.20 2.55 29.25
CA PRO A 270 -2.21 3.23 30.07
C PRO A 270 -1.78 4.65 30.51
N ASN A 271 -0.50 5.02 30.35
CA ASN A 271 0.09 6.20 31.01
C ASN A 271 0.52 7.35 30.10
N VAL A 272 0.16 7.36 28.80
CA VAL A 272 0.46 8.54 27.95
C VAL A 272 -0.53 9.66 28.26
N PRO A 273 -0.09 10.83 28.76
CA PRO A 273 -0.99 11.94 29.10
C PRO A 273 -1.74 12.44 27.88
N GLU A 274 -3.03 12.71 28.06
CA GLU A 274 -3.99 13.10 27.03
C GLU A 274 -3.56 14.34 26.21
N THR A 275 -2.72 15.19 26.80
CA THR A 275 -2.13 16.40 26.21
C THR A 275 -1.20 16.14 25.02
N PHE A 276 -0.70 14.91 24.84
CA PHE A 276 0.22 14.55 23.75
C PHE A 276 -0.45 13.85 22.56
N LYS A 277 -1.78 13.66 22.59
CA LYS A 277 -2.52 12.94 21.54
C LYS A 277 -2.53 13.65 20.18
N ASP A 278 -2.38 14.98 20.15
CA ASP A 278 -2.68 15.77 18.93
C ASP A 278 -1.52 16.64 18.39
N LYS A 279 -0.30 16.57 18.94
CA LYS A 279 0.78 17.47 18.51
C LYS A 279 2.04 16.73 18.06
N TYR A 280 2.20 16.73 16.74
CA TYR A 280 3.38 16.41 15.95
C TYR A 280 4.70 16.79 16.66
N PHE A 281 5.36 15.80 17.25
CA PHE A 281 6.69 15.96 17.85
C PHE A 281 7.77 16.14 16.79
N SER A 282 8.74 17.00 17.07
CA SER A 282 9.99 17.11 16.31
C SER A 282 10.89 15.89 16.52
N ARG A 283 11.81 15.61 15.58
CA ARG A 283 12.79 14.50 15.66
C ARG A 283 13.55 14.46 16.99
N LYS A 284 13.85 15.64 17.55
CA LYS A 284 14.62 15.79 18.80
C LYS A 284 13.78 15.49 20.05
N GLU A 285 12.48 15.74 20.00
CA GLU A 285 11.53 15.35 21.05
C GLU A 285 11.20 13.85 20.99
N MET A 286 11.20 13.29 19.78
CA MET A 286 11.03 11.86 19.54
C MET A 286 12.20 11.02 20.07
N GLU A 287 13.44 11.47 19.92
CA GLU A 287 14.62 10.83 20.48
C GLU A 287 14.57 10.69 22.02
N ASN A 288 13.74 11.51 22.69
CA ASN A 288 13.55 11.51 24.14
C ASN A 288 12.28 10.78 24.61
N LEU A 289 11.40 10.35 23.69
CA LEU A 289 10.04 9.95 24.07
C LEU A 289 10.00 8.54 24.67
N LEU A 290 10.68 7.55 24.07
CA LEU A 290 10.84 6.18 24.58
C LEU A 290 11.95 5.47 23.78
N ASP A 291 12.79 4.65 24.43
CA ASP A 291 13.63 3.68 23.74
C ASP A 291 12.81 2.42 23.36
N LEU A 292 13.40 1.52 22.57
CA LEU A 292 12.69 0.30 22.18
C LEU A 292 12.45 -0.67 23.35
N ASN A 293 13.30 -0.61 24.39
CA ASN A 293 13.11 -1.39 25.62
C ASN A 293 11.91 -0.88 26.42
N ASP A 294 11.67 0.42 26.43
CA ASP A 294 10.52 1.04 27.08
C ASP A 294 9.23 0.53 26.41
N ILE A 295 9.17 0.54 25.07
CA ILE A 295 8.03 -0.01 24.30
C ILE A 295 7.79 -1.49 24.65
N LEU A 296 8.86 -2.27 24.82
CA LEU A 296 8.79 -3.71 25.09
C LEU A 296 8.58 -4.06 26.57
N SER A 297 8.84 -3.14 27.48
CA SER A 297 8.58 -3.32 28.92
C SER A 297 7.10 -3.11 29.27
N ILE A 298 6.37 -2.51 28.34
CA ILE A 298 4.96 -2.14 28.46
C ILE A 298 4.04 -3.15 27.74
N LEU A 299 4.60 -4.03 26.91
CA LEU A 299 3.94 -5.18 26.29
C LEU A 299 3.99 -6.41 27.19
#